data_AF-A0A924YCT2-F1
#
_entry.id   AF-A0A924YCT2-F1
#
_cell.length_a   1.000
_cell.length_b   1.000
_cell.length_c   1.000
_cell.angle_alpha   90.00
_cell.angle_beta   90.00
_cell.angle_gamma   90.00
#
_symmetry.space_group_name_H-M   'P 1'
#
loop_
_entity.id
_entity.type
_entity.pdbx_description
1 polymer ?
#
loop_
_entity_poly.entity_id
_entity_poly.type
_entity_poly.pdbx_seq_one_letter_code
_entity_poly.pdbx_strand_id
1 'polypeptide(L)' 'MSTQLLYQTDSYLREFTARVVAVDAEQGGVVLDRTAFYPGGGGQPNDTGKLYVGDRAYTVSKVIKGPLHIIADSDLPQV' A
#
# COMPACT_ATOMS: atom_id res chain seq x y z
N MET A 1 -5.82 4.31 14.92
CA MET A 1 -4.83 3.21 14.90
C MET A 1 -3.75 3.57 13.89
N SER A 2 -2.49 3.22 14.17
CA SER A 2 -1.38 3.40 13.22
C SER A 2 -1.17 2.12 12.40
N THR A 3 -0.83 2.26 11.13
CA THR A 3 -0.43 1.14 10.27
C THR A 3 0.85 0.47 10.79
N GLN A 4 0.88 -0.86 10.82
CA GLN A 4 2.08 -1.64 11.10
C GLN A 4 3.00 -1.70 9.88
N LEU A 5 4.25 -1.25 10.03
CA LEU A 5 5.22 -1.15 8.94
C LEU A 5 6.10 -2.41 8.88
N LEU A 6 5.67 -3.43 8.13
CA LEU A 6 6.33 -4.74 8.06
C LEU A 6 7.75 -4.67 7.49
N TYR A 7 7.99 -3.73 6.56
CA TYR A 7 9.31 -3.51 5.96
C TYR A 7 10.40 -3.08 6.96
N GLN A 8 10.02 -2.62 8.17
CA GLN A 8 10.98 -2.27 9.21
C GLN A 8 11.54 -3.49 9.93
N THR A 9 10.79 -4.59 9.97
CA THR A 9 11.17 -5.82 10.66
C THR A 9 11.66 -6.90 9.71
N ASP A 10 11.17 -6.89 8.46
CA ASP A 10 11.60 -7.80 7.41
C ASP A 10 11.59 -7.07 6.06
N SER A 11 12.76 -6.63 5.62
CA SER A 11 12.93 -5.91 4.35
C SER A 11 12.86 -6.81 3.12
N TYR A 12 12.83 -8.14 3.30
CA TYR A 12 12.73 -9.10 2.20
C TYR A 12 11.29 -9.60 2.00
N LEU A 13 10.35 -9.23 2.88
CA LEU A 13 8.95 -9.61 2.78
C LEU A 13 8.30 -8.97 1.54
N ARG A 14 7.84 -9.81 0.60
CA ARG A 14 7.23 -9.36 -0.66
C ARG A 14 5.72 -9.59 -0.74
N GLU A 15 5.19 -10.45 0.13
CA GLU A 15 3.77 -10.82 0.14
C GLU A 15 3.25 -10.77 1.57
N PHE A 16 2.06 -10.21 1.75
CA PHE A 16 1.41 -10.09 3.05
C PHE A 16 -0.11 -9.95 2.88
N THR A 17 -0.85 -10.21 3.97
CA THR A 17 -2.29 -9.95 4.04
C THR A 17 -2.53 -8.74 4.93
N ALA A 18 -3.45 -7.87 4.50
CA ALA A 18 -3.84 -6.66 5.22
C ALA A 18 -5.32 -6.36 5.02
N ARG A 19 -5.85 -5.43 5.82
CA ARG A 19 -7.18 -4.86 5.67
C ARG A 19 -7.06 -3.43 5.19
N VAL A 20 -7.93 -3.01 4.27
CA VAL A 20 -8.13 -1.59 3.97
C VAL A 20 -8.78 -0.96 5.20
N VAL A 21 -8.23 0.14 5.69
CA VAL A 21 -8.76 0.86 6.87
C VAL A 21 -9.25 2.26 6.51
N ALA A 22 -8.84 2.79 5.36
CA ALA A 22 -9.35 4.02 4.79
C ALA A 22 -9.15 4.04 3.27
N VAL A 23 -10.03 4.78 2.59
CA VAL A 23 -9.97 5.07 1.16
C VAL A 23 -9.86 6.58 0.98
N ASP A 24 -8.85 7.03 0.25
CA ASP A 24 -8.67 8.41 -0.16
C ASP A 24 -8.98 8.51 -1.66
N ALA A 25 -10.23 8.83 -1.97
CA ALA A 25 -10.68 8.95 -3.36
C ALA A 25 -10.11 10.17 -4.08
N GLU A 26 -9.72 11.23 -3.35
CA GLU A 26 -9.16 12.45 -3.94
C GLU A 26 -7.74 12.18 -4.46
N GLN A 27 -6.94 11.45 -3.70
CA GLN A 27 -5.58 11.07 -4.11
C GLN A 27 -5.53 9.74 -4.88
N GLY A 28 -6.63 9.00 -4.95
CA GLY A 28 -6.70 7.71 -5.63
C GLY A 28 -5.93 6.62 -4.89
N GLY A 29 -6.02 6.56 -3.56
CA GLY A 29 -5.23 5.63 -2.75
C GLY A 29 -5.97 5.00 -1.59
N VAL A 30 -5.31 4.02 -0.96
CA VAL A 30 -5.83 3.33 0.21
C VAL A 30 -4.80 3.21 1.34
N VAL A 31 -5.30 3.22 2.57
CA VAL A 31 -4.49 2.97 3.77
C VAL A 31 -4.77 1.57 4.26
N LEU A 32 -3.72 0.83 4.60
CA LEU A 32 -3.78 -0.54 5.10
C LEU A 32 -3.51 -0.58 6.62
N ASP A 33 -4.03 -1.59 7.32
CA ASP A 33 -3.70 -1.86 8.73
C ASP A 33 -2.22 -2.24 8.93
N ARG A 34 -1.61 -2.86 7.91
CA ARG A 34 -0.19 -3.20 7.84
C ARG A 34 0.32 -3.15 6.40
N THR A 35 1.60 -2.90 6.19
CA THR A 35 2.18 -2.91 4.84
C THR A 35 3.66 -3.29 4.80
N ALA A 36 4.05 -4.06 3.78
CA ALA A 36 5.45 -4.28 3.40
C ALA A 36 5.94 -3.29 2.33
N PHE A 37 5.07 -2.46 1.75
CA PHE A 37 5.49 -1.46 0.77
C PHE A 37 6.24 -0.32 1.45
N TYR A 38 7.48 -0.10 1.06
CA TYR A 38 8.28 1.02 1.51
C TYR A 38 7.88 2.31 0.76
N PRO A 39 7.57 3.43 1.46
CA PRO A 39 7.22 4.71 0.82
C PRO A 39 8.39 5.41 0.13
N GLY A 40 9.59 4.82 0.13
CA GLY A 40 10.81 5.48 -0.31
C GLY A 40 11.41 6.38 0.78
N GLY A 41 12.66 6.79 0.56
CA GLY A 41 13.40 7.63 1.49
C GLY A 41 14.89 7.33 1.51
N GLY A 42 15.72 8.31 1.88
CA GLY A 42 17.17 8.13 1.96
C GLY A 42 17.86 7.86 0.61
N GLY A 43 17.26 8.33 -0.50
CA GLY A 43 17.73 8.06 -1.87
C GLY A 43 17.20 6.76 -2.47
N GLN A 44 16.51 5.92 -1.70
CA GLN A 44 15.85 4.72 -2.20
C GLN A 44 14.46 5.07 -2.77
N PRO A 45 14.09 4.54 -3.95
CA PRO A 45 12.75 4.71 -4.51
C PRO A 45 11.68 4.03 -3.64
N ASN A 46 10.42 4.40 -3.87
CA ASN A 46 9.30 3.71 -3.27
C ASN A 46 9.06 2.35 -3.93
N ASP A 47 8.38 1.47 -3.21
CA ASP A 47 7.95 0.19 -3.75
C ASP A 47 6.71 0.32 -4.63
N THR A 48 6.64 -0.57 -5.62
CA THR A 48 5.48 -0.76 -6.51
C THR A 48 5.07 -2.23 -6.48
N GLY A 49 3.83 -2.52 -6.85
CA GLY A 49 3.33 -3.89 -6.75
C GLY A 49 1.82 -3.98 -6.95
N LYS A 50 1.20 -5.00 -6.37
CA LYS A 50 -0.24 -5.26 -6.51
C LYS A 50 -0.90 -5.57 -5.18
N LEU A 51 -2.14 -5.13 -5.01
CA LEU A 51 -3.06 -5.59 -3.98
C LEU A 51 -4.10 -6.50 -4.64
N TYR A 52 -4.30 -7.70 -4.08
CA TYR A 52 -5.29 -8.64 -4.58
C TYR A 52 -6.50 -8.65 -3.63
N VAL A 53 -7.70 -8.48 -4.19
CA VAL A 53 -8.99 -8.54 -3.48
C VAL A 53 -9.90 -9.48 -4.25
N GLY A 54 -10.06 -10.70 -3.74
CA GLY A 54 -10.66 -11.79 -4.52
C GLY A 54 -9.86 -12.02 -5.81
N ASP A 55 -10.55 -12.07 -6.95
CA ASP A 55 -9.92 -12.26 -8.27
C ASP A 55 -9.40 -10.96 -8.89
N ARG A 56 -9.57 -9.82 -8.20
CA ARG A 56 -9.17 -8.50 -8.71
C ARG A 56 -7.79 -8.11 -8.21
N ALA A 57 -6.98 -7.54 -9.11
CA ALA A 57 -5.69 -6.98 -8.79
C ALA A 57 -5.69 -5.46 -9.01
N TYR A 58 -5.22 -4.71 -8.02
CA TYR A 58 -5.04 -3.25 -8.06
C TYR A 58 -3.55 -2.93 -8.08
N THR A 59 -3.12 -2.08 -9.01
CA THR A 59 -1.71 -1.72 -9.19
C THR A 59 -1.31 -0.58 -8.27
N VAL A 60 -0.41 -0.85 -7.33
CA VAL A 60 0.21 0.18 -6.49
C VAL A 60 1.36 0.82 -7.27
N SER A 61 1.17 2.07 -7.70
CA SER A 61 2.16 2.83 -8.48
C SER A 61 3.12 3.65 -7.61
N LYS A 62 2.70 3.95 -6.38
CA LYS A 62 3.48 4.73 -5.42
C LYS A 62 2.97 4.49 -4.01
N VAL A 63 3.87 4.54 -3.02
CA VAL A 63 3.48 4.69 -1.62
C VAL A 63 4.01 6.01 -1.08
N ILE A 64 3.17 6.76 -0.38
CA ILE A 64 3.54 8.07 0.20
C ILE A 64 3.44 8.05 1.73
N LYS A 65 4.09 9.05 2.34
CA LYS A 65 4.18 9.22 3.80
C LYS A 65 2.78 9.35 4.41
N GLY A 66 2.40 8.42 5.29
CA GLY A 66 1.02 8.25 5.75
C GLY A 66 0.43 6.87 5.44
N PRO A 67 1.30 5.85 5.31
CA PRO A 67 1.27 4.75 4.32
C PRO A 67 0.05 4.71 3.38
N LEU A 68 -0.07 5.72 2.53
CA LEU A 68 -1.08 5.74 1.48
C LEU A 68 -0.53 5.06 0.22
N HIS A 69 -1.21 4.03 -0.25
CA HIS A 69 -0.88 3.27 -1.45
C HIS A 69 -1.68 3.82 -2.61
N ILE A 70 -1.02 4.54 -3.52
CA ILE A 70 -1.65 5.14 -4.70
C ILE A 70 -1.91 4.05 -5.72
N ILE A 71 -3.17 3.95 -6.14
CA ILE A 71 -3.66 2.94 -7.06
C ILE A 71 -3.73 3.56 -8.47
N ALA A 72 -3.18 2.87 -9.45
CA ALA A 72 -3.19 3.34 -10.84
C ALA A 72 -4.53 3.09 -11.55
N ASP A 73 -5.31 2.14 -11.05
CA ASP A 73 -6.63 1.78 -11.55
C ASP A 73 -7.66 2.89 -11.29
N SER A 74 -8.70 2.95 -12.12
CA SER A 74 -9.75 3.98 -12.03
C SER A 74 -10.68 3.83 -10.82
N ASP A 75 -10.65 2.67 -10.17
CA ASP A 75 -11.43 2.37 -8.98
C ASP A 75 -10.54 1.85 -7.84
N LEU A 76 -11.06 1.95 -6.62
CA LEU A 76 -10.32 1.63 -5.41
C LEU A 76 -10.92 0.42 -4.68
N PRO A 77 -10.10 -0.41 -4.02
CA PRO A 77 -10.63 -1.41 -3.10
C PRO A 77 -11.35 -0.71 -1.94
N GLN A 78 -12.46 -1.31 -1.50
CA GLN A 78 -13.29 -0.77 -0.43
C GLN A 78 -12.83 -1.29 0.95
N VAL A 79 -13.28 -0.62 2.02
CA VAL A 79 -13.02 -0.99 3.43
C VAL A 79 -13.73 -2.29 3.80
#